data_AF-A0A524JF67-F1
#
_entry.id   AF-A0A524JF67-F1
#
_cell.length_a   1.000
_cell.length_b   1.000
_cell.length_c   1.000
_cell.angle_alpha   90.00
_cell.angle_beta   90.00
_cell.angle_gamma   90.00
#
_symmetry.space_group_name_H-M   'P 1'
#
loop_
_entity.id
_entity.type
_entity.pdbx_description
1 polymer ?
#
loop_
_entity_poly.entity_id
_entity_poly.type
_entity_poly.pdbx_seq_one_letter_code
_entity_poly.pdbx_strand_id
1 'polypeptide(L)'
;MAESIHSPLRAGLRFQRRQVLSLYFCTFDGVGREGVAVSASPYGPFVNPVPVEGADGGGIDPAVLVDDDGQAYLYWGQFNLQGAKLNASMTGIVPGTQRTLLTEAAHGFHEGACIRKVNGHYILVYADVSRGKATCLGHAVADSPLGVYTKKGIIIDNSGCDKRSWNIHGSICKFREQWYVFYHRSSLSSRFSRRACCEPITIQSDGSITEVEMTTQGAGPPLDATSHIAAYRACTLFGDMTTRFEDGDEFLTGGTAGDFAGFKTISFMGQTCCTVLVKGKGRVSISLDQPFHPPVGTIEVNSEYMWTATHFSCQELHGTHNLYLIFHSGDISVKEFYFRN
;
A
#
# COMPACT_ATOMS: atom_id res chain seq x y z
N MET A 1 -16.80 39.42 66.82
CA MET A 1 -16.72 37.97 66.54
C MET A 1 -17.18 37.80 65.08
N ALA A 2 -16.36 38.07 64.05
CA ALA A 2 -15.03 37.51 63.71
C ALA A 2 -15.09 35.98 63.60
N GLU A 3 -14.66 35.29 62.53
CA GLU A 3 -13.89 35.62 61.32
C GLU A 3 -13.95 34.41 60.36
N SER A 4 -13.63 34.65 59.07
CA SER A 4 -13.17 33.79 57.94
C SER A 4 -12.94 32.26 58.13
N ILE A 5 -12.97 31.37 57.12
CA ILE A 5 -12.19 31.27 55.85
C ILE A 5 -12.87 30.13 55.02
N HIS A 6 -13.18 30.15 53.71
CA HIS A 6 -12.31 30.25 52.54
C HIS A 6 -13.10 30.50 51.23
N SER A 7 -12.59 31.48 50.45
CA SER A 7 -12.65 31.80 49.02
C SER A 7 -13.41 30.88 48.02
N PRO A 8 -14.12 31.47 47.01
CA PRO A 8 -14.69 30.74 45.88
C PRO A 8 -13.60 30.27 44.91
N LEU A 9 -13.60 28.97 44.60
CA LEU A 9 -12.79 28.39 43.54
C LEU A 9 -13.20 28.99 42.20
N ARG A 10 -12.24 29.68 41.57
CA ARG A 10 -12.28 30.13 40.18
C ARG A 10 -12.72 28.98 39.28
N ALA A 11 -13.76 29.22 38.50
CA ALA A 11 -14.08 28.43 37.32
C ALA A 11 -12.86 28.45 36.37
N GLY A 12 -12.08 27.38 36.39
CA GLY A 12 -11.03 27.16 35.42
C GLY A 12 -11.66 26.90 34.06
N LEU A 13 -11.66 27.92 33.20
CA LEU A 13 -11.77 27.74 31.76
C LEU A 13 -10.61 26.82 31.33
N ARG A 14 -10.88 25.51 31.23
CA ARG A 14 -10.05 24.61 30.43
C ARG A 14 -10.24 25.02 28.98
N PHE A 15 -9.41 25.94 28.49
CA PHE A 15 -9.12 26.02 27.07
C PHE A 15 -8.49 24.68 26.69
N GLN A 16 -9.30 23.72 26.25
CA GLN A 16 -8.79 22.70 25.34
C GLN A 16 -8.22 23.47 24.15
N ARG A 17 -6.89 23.57 24.03
CA ARG A 17 -6.27 24.01 22.79
C ARG A 17 -6.90 23.14 21.71
N ARG A 18 -7.68 23.74 20.81
CA ARG A 18 -8.20 23.04 19.63
C ARG A 18 -7.00 22.39 18.96
N GLN A 19 -7.03 21.08 18.83
CA GLN A 19 -5.97 20.34 18.15
C GLN A 19 -5.92 20.84 16.71
N VAL A 20 -4.82 21.48 16.34
CA VAL A 20 -4.56 21.88 14.96
C VAL A 20 -3.80 20.73 14.31
N LEU A 21 -4.34 20.23 13.21
CA LEU A 21 -3.74 19.19 12.38
C LEU A 21 -2.95 19.86 11.26
N SER A 22 -1.77 19.31 10.95
CA SER A 22 -0.92 19.77 9.85
C SER A 22 -0.85 18.69 8.76
N LEU A 23 -1.12 19.08 7.52
CA LEU A 23 -0.93 18.27 6.32
C LEU A 23 0.30 18.76 5.58
N TYR A 24 1.29 17.89 5.43
CA TYR A 24 2.49 18.15 4.65
C TYR A 24 2.32 17.59 3.23
N PHE A 25 2.83 18.30 2.23
CA PHE A 25 2.66 17.95 0.82
C PHE A 25 3.78 18.50 -0.06
N CYS A 26 4.07 17.80 -1.16
CA CYS A 26 5.04 18.25 -2.16
C CYS A 26 4.56 19.54 -2.85
N THR A 27 5.46 20.51 -3.04
CA THR A 27 5.16 21.72 -3.83
C THR A 27 5.81 21.68 -5.21
N PHE A 28 5.24 22.43 -6.15
CA PHE A 28 5.81 22.64 -7.49
C PHE A 28 6.21 24.11 -7.67
N ASP A 29 6.98 24.63 -6.71
CA ASP A 29 7.39 26.03 -6.67
C ASP A 29 8.71 26.32 -7.42
N GLY A 30 9.30 25.32 -8.06
CA GLY A 30 10.58 25.40 -8.76
C GLY A 30 11.83 25.42 -7.87
N VAL A 31 11.65 25.52 -6.54
CA VAL A 31 12.72 25.45 -5.54
C VAL A 31 12.82 24.04 -4.94
N GLY A 32 11.73 23.27 -5.04
CA GLY A 32 11.65 21.91 -4.51
C GLY A 32 11.51 21.92 -2.99
N ARG A 33 10.61 22.77 -2.49
CA ARG A 33 10.25 22.83 -1.07
C ARG A 33 9.05 21.94 -0.75
N GLU A 34 8.95 21.54 0.50
CA GLU A 34 7.71 20.99 1.05
C GLU A 34 6.74 22.08 1.46
N GLY A 35 5.45 21.77 1.49
CA GLY A 35 4.37 22.65 1.93
C GLY A 35 3.69 22.09 3.16
N VAL A 36 3.08 22.98 3.95
CA VAL A 36 2.23 22.61 5.08
C VAL A 36 0.94 23.44 5.07
N ALA A 37 -0.19 22.79 5.34
CA ALA A 37 -1.49 23.41 5.53
C ALA A 37 -2.13 22.90 6.83
N VAL A 38 -3.05 23.66 7.40
CA VAL A 38 -3.62 23.33 8.72
C VAL A 38 -5.12 23.11 8.68
N SER A 39 -5.65 22.28 9.58
CA SER A 39 -7.08 22.10 9.78
C SER A 39 -7.43 21.82 11.24
N ALA A 40 -8.69 22.09 11.60
CA ALA A 40 -9.28 21.61 12.86
C ALA A 40 -9.92 20.21 12.73
N SER A 41 -9.93 19.63 11.52
CA SER A 41 -10.57 18.36 11.19
C SER A 41 -9.64 17.48 10.35
N PRO A 42 -9.55 16.17 10.61
CA PRO A 42 -8.69 15.26 9.83
C PRO A 42 -9.14 15.12 8.38
N TYR A 43 -10.39 15.46 8.07
CA TYR A 43 -10.96 15.45 6.72
C TYR A 43 -10.94 16.83 6.06
N GLY A 44 -10.33 17.82 6.72
CA GLY A 44 -10.30 19.19 6.24
C GLY A 44 -11.59 19.99 6.49
N PRO A 45 -11.74 21.17 5.84
CA PRO A 45 -10.80 21.70 4.85
C PRO A 45 -9.44 22.04 5.47
N PHE A 46 -8.37 21.80 4.72
CA PHE A 46 -7.03 22.29 5.04
C PHE A 46 -6.85 23.68 4.42
N VAL A 47 -6.34 24.62 5.22
CA VAL A 47 -6.26 26.04 4.86
C VAL A 47 -4.86 26.58 5.13
N ASN A 48 -4.58 27.78 4.60
CA ASN A 48 -3.33 28.52 4.78
C ASN A 48 -2.08 27.71 4.40
N PRO A 49 -1.98 27.20 3.15
CA PRO A 49 -0.78 26.51 2.70
C PRO A 49 0.41 27.47 2.69
N VAL A 50 1.52 27.07 3.30
CA VAL A 50 2.79 27.80 3.28
C VAL A 50 3.94 26.85 2.98
N PRO A 51 5.02 27.29 2.32
CA PRO A 51 6.24 26.49 2.19
C PRO A 51 6.86 26.25 3.57
N VAL A 52 7.51 25.10 3.74
CA VAL A 52 8.29 24.78 4.92
C VAL A 52 9.66 25.43 4.79
N GLU A 53 9.94 26.44 5.62
CA GLU A 53 11.16 27.23 5.56
C GLU A 53 12.41 26.38 5.86
N GLY A 54 13.41 26.47 4.97
CA GLY A 54 14.71 25.80 5.11
C GLY A 54 14.74 24.34 4.66
N ALA A 55 13.58 23.74 4.35
CA ALA A 55 13.50 22.42 3.74
C ALA A 55 13.56 22.52 2.20
N ASP A 56 14.66 23.07 1.69
CA ASP A 56 14.84 23.39 0.27
C ASP A 56 15.62 22.29 -0.47
N GLY A 57 15.39 22.18 -1.78
CA GLY A 57 16.18 21.32 -2.67
C GLY A 57 15.75 19.86 -2.68
N GLY A 58 15.18 19.41 -3.80
CA GLY A 58 14.81 18.02 -4.02
C GLY A 58 13.64 17.51 -3.16
N GLY A 59 12.83 18.43 -2.59
CA GLY A 59 11.65 18.14 -1.79
C GLY A 59 10.60 17.34 -2.55
N ILE A 60 10.41 16.11 -2.09
CA ILE A 60 9.31 15.22 -2.43
C ILE A 60 9.04 14.32 -1.21
N ASP A 61 7.80 13.86 -1.12
CA ASP A 61 7.33 12.83 -0.20
C ASP A 61 7.62 13.14 1.28
N PRO A 62 7.05 14.23 1.83
CA PRO A 62 7.31 14.62 3.21
C PRO A 62 6.67 13.64 4.19
N ALA A 63 7.44 13.26 5.21
CA ALA A 63 6.95 12.56 6.38
C ALA A 63 7.27 13.34 7.66
N VAL A 64 6.39 13.21 8.65
CA VAL A 64 6.52 13.90 9.94
C VAL A 64 6.34 12.93 11.08
N LEU A 65 7.19 13.08 12.10
CA LEU A 65 7.05 12.42 13.40
C LEU A 65 6.93 13.51 14.47
N VAL A 66 5.95 13.39 15.36
CA VAL A 66 5.96 14.10 16.64
C VAL A 66 6.36 13.08 17.68
N ASP A 67 7.51 13.28 18.32
CA ASP A 67 8.06 12.36 19.31
C ASP A 67 7.40 12.55 20.69
N ASP A 68 7.66 11.65 21.62
CA ASP A 68 7.04 11.62 22.95
C ASP A 68 7.38 12.85 23.81
N ASP A 69 8.50 13.50 23.52
CA ASP A 69 8.92 14.77 24.16
C ASP A 69 8.26 16.01 23.55
N GLY A 70 7.43 15.83 22.51
CA GLY A 70 6.76 16.89 21.78
C GLY A 70 7.61 17.54 20.67
N GLN A 71 8.86 17.13 20.48
CA GLN A 71 9.67 17.58 19.35
C GLN A 71 9.16 16.94 18.06
N ALA A 72 8.85 17.78 17.08
CA ALA A 72 8.49 17.33 15.74
C ALA A 72 9.70 17.27 14.82
N TYR A 73 9.68 16.34 13.86
CA TYR A 73 10.73 16.09 12.89
C TYR A 73 10.12 16.00 11.49
N LEU A 74 10.79 16.58 10.51
CA LEU A 74 10.46 16.46 9.09
C LEU A 74 11.48 15.59 8.40
N TYR A 75 11.01 14.74 7.49
CA TYR A 75 11.78 13.85 6.64
C TYR A 75 11.34 14.08 5.19
N TRP A 76 12.28 14.27 4.25
CA TRP A 76 11.94 14.55 2.85
C TRP A 76 13.08 14.19 1.90
N GLY A 77 12.74 14.04 0.62
CA GLY A 77 13.71 13.99 -0.47
C GLY A 77 13.71 12.70 -1.27
N GLN A 78 14.38 12.76 -2.43
CA GLN A 78 14.61 11.64 -3.34
C GLN A 78 16.09 11.31 -3.41
N PHE A 79 16.44 10.02 -3.48
CA PHE A 79 17.81 9.47 -3.50
C PHE A 79 18.67 9.74 -2.25
N ASN A 80 18.39 10.81 -1.52
CA ASN A 80 19.03 11.21 -0.27
C ASN A 80 17.95 11.68 0.70
N LEU A 81 17.57 10.84 1.66
CA LEU A 81 16.59 11.22 2.66
C LEU A 81 17.20 12.27 3.60
N GLN A 82 16.62 13.46 3.62
CA GLN A 82 16.93 14.49 4.60
C GLN A 82 16.04 14.30 5.84
N GLY A 83 16.55 14.71 6.99
CA GLY A 83 15.77 14.85 8.20
C GLY A 83 16.23 16.02 9.06
N ALA A 84 15.29 16.73 9.68
CA ALA A 84 15.57 17.87 10.55
C ALA A 84 14.50 18.01 11.64
N LYS A 85 14.84 18.72 12.72
CA LYS A 85 13.83 19.15 13.70
C LYS A 85 12.94 20.21 13.07
N LEU A 86 11.63 20.11 13.26
CA LEU A 86 10.70 21.21 12.98
C LEU A 86 10.74 22.25 14.11
N ASN A 87 10.53 23.50 13.75
CA ASN A 87 10.36 24.59 14.71
C ASN A 87 8.98 24.49 15.41
N ALA A 88 8.77 25.30 16.45
CA ALA A 88 7.53 25.27 17.22
C ALA A 88 6.28 25.65 16.41
N SER A 89 6.42 26.38 15.30
CA SER A 89 5.30 26.74 14.42
C SER A 89 4.97 25.63 13.41
N MET A 90 5.77 24.57 13.32
CA MET A 90 5.61 23.46 12.37
C MET A 90 5.75 23.87 10.88
N THR A 91 6.21 25.10 10.61
CA THR A 91 6.31 25.70 9.27
C THR A 91 7.74 25.89 8.78
N GLY A 92 8.73 25.39 9.51
CA GLY A 92 10.13 25.47 9.12
C GLY A 92 11.00 24.53 9.92
N ILE A 93 12.21 24.28 9.44
CA ILE A 93 13.20 23.46 10.16
C ILE A 93 14.03 24.31 11.11
N VAL A 94 14.57 23.68 12.16
CA VAL A 94 15.53 24.32 13.08
C VAL A 94 16.93 24.32 12.43
N PRO A 95 17.58 25.50 12.24
CA PRO A 95 18.89 25.58 11.60
C PRO A 95 19.95 24.70 12.28
N GLY A 96 20.81 24.07 11.47
CA GLY A 96 21.90 23.19 11.95
C GLY A 96 21.48 21.77 12.34
N THR A 97 20.18 21.46 12.34
CA THR A 97 19.66 20.12 12.70
C THR A 97 19.51 19.17 11.52
N GLN A 98 19.59 19.69 10.28
CA GLN A 98 19.47 18.88 9.07
C GLN A 98 20.59 17.83 8.95
N ARG A 99 20.22 16.63 8.53
CA ARG A 99 21.10 15.48 8.28
C ARG A 99 20.61 14.70 7.06
N THR A 100 21.53 14.15 6.27
CA THR A 100 21.22 13.05 5.36
C THR A 100 21.16 11.76 6.18
N LEU A 101 20.00 11.11 6.18
CA LEU A 101 19.70 9.92 6.99
C LEU A 101 19.88 8.62 6.22
N LEU A 102 19.44 8.59 4.96
CA LEU A 102 19.55 7.45 4.05
C LEU A 102 19.99 7.93 2.67
N THR A 103 20.61 7.03 1.90
CA THR A 103 20.99 7.27 0.50
C THR A 103 20.63 6.06 -0.35
N GLU A 104 20.40 6.28 -1.65
CA GLU A 104 20.13 5.21 -2.59
C GLU A 104 21.28 4.19 -2.62
N ALA A 105 22.52 4.67 -2.66
CA ALA A 105 23.69 3.81 -2.75
C ALA A 105 23.91 2.92 -1.51
N ALA A 106 23.71 3.44 -0.30
CA ALA A 106 23.99 2.69 0.92
C ALA A 106 22.78 1.90 1.44
N HIS A 107 21.55 2.38 1.18
CA HIS A 107 20.34 1.85 1.79
C HIS A 107 19.28 1.43 0.77
N GLY A 108 19.49 1.67 -0.53
CA GLY A 108 18.48 1.50 -1.56
C GLY A 108 17.35 2.52 -1.46
N PHE A 109 17.52 3.63 -0.72
CA PHE A 109 16.48 4.66 -0.59
C PHE A 109 16.23 5.39 -1.90
N HIS A 110 15.01 5.29 -2.43
CA HIS A 110 14.59 6.02 -3.63
C HIS A 110 13.73 7.24 -3.27
N GLU A 111 12.59 7.04 -2.62
CA GLU A 111 11.61 8.08 -2.27
C GLU A 111 10.61 7.57 -1.20
N GLY A 112 9.54 8.31 -0.93
CA GLY A 112 8.38 7.80 -0.21
C GLY A 112 8.62 7.47 1.26
N ALA A 113 9.35 8.33 1.98
CA ALA A 113 9.64 8.11 3.39
C ALA A 113 8.36 8.07 4.23
N CYS A 114 8.32 7.17 5.21
CA CYS A 114 7.32 7.14 6.27
C CYS A 114 8.01 6.75 7.58
N ILE A 115 7.74 7.46 8.66
CA ILE A 115 8.40 7.28 9.95
C ILE A 115 7.39 6.86 11.03
N ARG A 116 7.76 5.90 11.88
CA ARG A 116 7.07 5.58 13.13
C ARG A 116 8.05 5.37 14.27
N LYS A 117 7.62 5.70 15.49
CA LYS A 117 8.27 5.23 16.70
C LYS A 117 7.51 4.02 17.25
N VAL A 118 8.19 2.90 17.43
CA VAL A 118 7.63 1.63 17.92
C VAL A 118 8.63 0.99 18.87
N ASN A 119 8.20 0.66 20.09
CA ASN A 119 9.05 0.02 21.11
C ASN A 119 10.37 0.77 21.39
N GLY A 120 10.35 2.11 21.31
CA GLY A 120 11.55 2.95 21.50
C GLY A 120 12.44 3.08 20.25
N HIS A 121 12.14 2.36 19.17
CA HIS A 121 12.88 2.44 17.91
C HIS A 121 12.16 3.31 16.88
N TYR A 122 12.94 4.00 16.05
CA TYR A 122 12.49 4.82 14.94
C TYR A 122 12.61 4.00 13.66
N ILE A 123 11.47 3.71 13.04
CA ILE A 123 11.35 2.85 11.87
C ILE A 123 11.01 3.72 10.66
N LEU A 124 11.97 3.84 9.74
CA LEU A 124 11.76 4.43 8.43
C LEU A 124 11.35 3.35 7.43
N VAL A 125 10.22 3.57 6.76
CA VAL A 125 9.74 2.80 5.61
C VAL A 125 9.89 3.67 4.38
N TYR A 126 10.33 3.10 3.25
CA TYR A 126 10.61 3.88 2.04
C TYR A 126 10.56 3.00 0.78
N ALA A 127 10.39 3.63 -0.38
CA ALA A 127 10.53 2.96 -1.67
C ALA A 127 11.99 2.56 -1.89
N ASP A 128 12.21 1.26 -2.07
CA ASP A 128 13.53 0.63 -2.07
C ASP A 128 13.88 0.04 -3.45
N VAL A 129 15.10 0.32 -3.93
CA VAL A 129 15.59 -0.11 -5.25
C VAL A 129 16.52 -1.32 -5.22
N SER A 130 16.70 -1.99 -4.08
CA SER A 130 17.63 -3.12 -3.96
C SER A 130 17.28 -4.33 -4.84
N ARG A 131 16.06 -4.41 -5.37
CA ARG A 131 15.64 -5.39 -6.40
C ARG A 131 15.68 -4.84 -7.84
N GLY A 132 16.39 -3.75 -8.08
CA GLY A 132 16.62 -3.14 -9.39
C GLY A 132 15.53 -2.16 -9.86
N LYS A 133 14.38 -2.09 -9.18
CA LYS A 133 13.31 -1.10 -9.39
C LYS A 133 12.73 -0.69 -8.04
N ALA A 134 12.12 0.49 -7.97
CA ALA A 134 11.49 1.01 -6.76
C ALA A 134 10.13 0.36 -6.46
N THR A 135 10.01 -0.97 -6.60
CA THR A 135 8.76 -1.72 -6.40
C THR A 135 8.60 -2.24 -4.97
N CYS A 136 9.66 -2.15 -4.16
CA CYS A 136 9.70 -2.66 -2.80
C CYS A 136 9.51 -1.56 -1.77
N LEU A 137 8.80 -1.83 -0.67
CA LEU A 137 8.94 -1.03 0.54
C LEU A 137 10.05 -1.66 1.39
N GLY A 138 11.17 -0.96 1.54
CA GLY A 138 12.22 -1.29 2.48
C GLY A 138 11.99 -0.65 3.83
N HIS A 139 12.76 -1.07 4.84
CA HIS A 139 12.83 -0.37 6.11
C HIS A 139 14.22 -0.33 6.73
N ALA A 140 14.44 0.72 7.50
CA ALA A 140 15.62 0.95 8.32
C ALA A 140 15.23 1.40 9.72
N VAL A 141 16.06 1.05 10.71
CA VAL A 141 15.78 1.27 12.13
C VAL A 141 16.90 2.07 12.80
N ALA A 142 16.55 3.00 13.69
CA ALA A 142 17.47 3.75 14.53
C ALA A 142 16.93 3.88 15.97
N ASP A 143 17.82 4.26 16.90
CA ASP A 143 17.46 4.58 18.29
C ASP A 143 17.26 6.09 18.54
N SER A 144 17.36 6.90 17.47
CA SER A 144 17.17 8.35 17.50
C SER A 144 16.43 8.78 16.23
N PRO A 145 15.57 9.82 16.30
CA PRO A 145 14.75 10.26 15.18
C PRO A 145 15.58 10.71 13.98
N LEU A 146 16.80 11.23 14.21
CA LEU A 146 17.74 11.64 13.17
C LEU A 146 18.89 10.64 12.97
N GLY A 147 18.64 9.37 13.29
CA GLY A 147 19.59 8.28 13.03
C GLY A 147 20.71 8.16 14.06
N VAL A 148 21.75 7.37 13.79
CA VAL A 148 22.05 6.67 12.51
C VAL A 148 21.12 5.48 12.26
N TYR A 149 20.62 5.33 11.03
CA TYR A 149 19.73 4.24 10.63
C TYR A 149 20.48 3.03 10.08
N THR A 150 19.99 1.82 10.40
CA THR A 150 20.47 0.55 9.86
C THR A 150 19.36 -0.11 9.04
N LYS A 151 19.61 -0.42 7.76
CA LYS A 151 18.66 -1.15 6.91
C LYS A 151 18.41 -2.55 7.46
N LYS A 152 17.14 -2.96 7.53
CA LYS A 152 16.72 -4.27 8.07
C LYS A 152 16.20 -5.22 7.00
N GLY A 153 15.52 -4.73 5.97
CA GLY A 153 15.02 -5.59 4.88
C GLY A 153 13.84 -5.00 4.13
N ILE A 154 13.20 -5.84 3.31
CA ILE A 154 11.99 -5.51 2.55
C ILE A 154 10.75 -5.93 3.35
N ILE A 155 9.70 -5.11 3.31
CA ILE A 155 8.39 -5.37 3.92
C ILE A 155 7.44 -5.98 2.89
N ILE A 156 7.42 -5.46 1.67
CA ILE A 156 6.53 -5.93 0.59
C ILE A 156 7.06 -5.47 -0.77
N ASP A 157 6.71 -6.20 -1.83
CA ASP A 157 7.07 -5.91 -3.22
C ASP A 157 5.82 -5.94 -4.11
N ASN A 158 5.58 -4.86 -4.86
CA ASN A 158 4.47 -4.80 -5.83
C ASN A 158 4.88 -5.27 -7.24
N SER A 159 6.07 -5.83 -7.41
CA SER A 159 6.48 -6.47 -8.66
C SER A 159 5.48 -7.56 -9.09
N GLY A 160 5.26 -7.66 -10.40
CA GLY A 160 4.29 -8.60 -10.97
C GLY A 160 2.82 -8.24 -10.76
N CYS A 161 2.48 -7.06 -10.21
CA CYS A 161 1.08 -6.63 -10.12
C CYS A 161 0.48 -6.17 -11.46
N ASP A 162 1.33 -5.63 -12.34
CA ASP A 162 0.99 -5.11 -13.68
C ASP A 162 2.28 -4.94 -14.48
N LYS A 163 2.23 -5.12 -15.81
CA LYS A 163 3.40 -5.00 -16.70
C LYS A 163 4.01 -3.59 -16.79
N ARG A 164 3.25 -2.56 -16.42
CA ARG A 164 3.71 -1.17 -16.32
C ARG A 164 4.02 -0.76 -14.87
N SER A 165 4.10 -1.71 -13.94
CA SER A 165 4.56 -1.43 -12.57
C SER A 165 5.91 -0.70 -12.59
N TRP A 166 5.98 0.39 -11.82
CA TRP A 166 7.11 1.31 -11.82
C TRP A 166 7.63 1.56 -10.40
N ASN A 167 6.78 2.15 -9.55
CA ASN A 167 7.14 2.47 -8.17
C ASN A 167 6.11 1.97 -7.16
N ILE A 168 6.50 2.03 -5.90
CA ILE A 168 5.67 1.82 -4.72
C ILE A 168 5.81 3.05 -3.83
N HIS A 169 4.77 3.35 -3.06
CA HIS A 169 4.81 4.31 -1.97
C HIS A 169 3.89 3.75 -0.88
N GLY A 170 4.24 3.95 0.39
CA GLY A 170 3.45 3.36 1.46
C GLY A 170 3.76 3.89 2.85
N SER A 171 3.13 3.26 3.82
CA SER A 171 3.28 3.57 5.24
C SER A 171 3.00 2.33 6.09
N ILE A 172 3.32 2.42 7.38
CA ILE A 172 2.84 1.46 8.36
C ILE A 172 1.93 2.15 9.39
N CYS A 173 0.91 1.46 9.85
CA CYS A 173 -0.01 1.97 10.86
C CYS A 173 -0.55 0.85 11.74
N LYS A 174 -0.72 1.16 13.04
CA LYS A 174 -1.38 0.27 14.00
C LYS A 174 -2.86 0.60 14.05
N PHE A 175 -3.72 -0.39 13.85
CA PHE A 175 -5.16 -0.27 13.98
C PHE A 175 -5.70 -1.46 14.78
N ARG A 176 -6.43 -1.19 15.87
CA ARG A 176 -7.01 -2.23 16.77
C ARG A 176 -5.99 -3.32 17.13
N GLU A 177 -4.86 -2.90 17.70
CA GLU A 177 -3.74 -3.76 18.09
C GLU A 177 -2.94 -4.46 16.97
N GLN A 178 -3.38 -4.41 15.71
CA GLN A 178 -2.67 -5.00 14.57
C GLN A 178 -1.90 -3.94 13.78
N TRP A 179 -0.66 -4.26 13.39
CA TRP A 179 0.11 -3.43 12.46
C TRP A 179 -0.18 -3.83 11.01
N TYR A 180 -0.23 -2.84 10.13
CA TYR A 180 -0.43 -3.03 8.70
C TYR A 180 0.61 -2.26 7.90
N VAL A 181 1.04 -2.82 6.78
CA VAL A 181 1.70 -2.07 5.70
C VAL A 181 0.63 -1.64 4.71
N PHE A 182 0.62 -0.36 4.37
CA PHE A 182 -0.19 0.24 3.31
C PHE A 182 0.74 0.58 2.15
N TYR A 183 0.31 0.29 0.94
CA TYR A 183 1.11 0.54 -0.26
C TYR A 183 0.21 0.72 -1.47
N HIS A 184 0.76 1.22 -2.58
CA HIS A 184 0.06 1.17 -3.86
C HIS A 184 0.62 0.10 -4.81
N ARG A 185 -0.23 -0.37 -5.71
CA ARG A 185 0.16 -1.17 -6.88
C ARG A 185 -0.37 -0.51 -8.16
N SER A 186 0.30 -0.75 -9.30
CA SER A 186 -0.18 -0.28 -10.60
C SER A 186 -1.39 -1.10 -11.08
N SER A 187 -2.18 -0.50 -11.97
CA SER A 187 -3.28 -1.18 -12.68
C SER A 187 -3.51 -0.56 -14.05
N LEU A 188 -4.44 -1.12 -14.83
CA LEU A 188 -4.88 -0.58 -16.11
C LEU A 188 -3.74 -0.39 -17.12
N SER A 189 -2.69 -1.23 -17.06
CA SER A 189 -1.48 -1.08 -17.87
C SER A 189 -0.89 0.35 -17.80
N SER A 190 -0.91 0.97 -16.62
CA SER A 190 -0.45 2.35 -16.43
C SER A 190 0.28 2.54 -15.11
N ARG A 191 1.46 3.17 -15.17
CA ARG A 191 2.19 3.60 -13.97
C ARG A 191 1.48 4.71 -13.18
N PHE A 192 0.49 5.37 -13.78
CA PHE A 192 -0.26 6.47 -13.16
C PHE A 192 -1.55 6.01 -12.49
N SER A 193 -2.12 4.87 -12.92
CA SER A 193 -3.26 4.25 -12.25
C SER A 193 -2.75 3.42 -11.08
N ARG A 194 -3.13 3.82 -9.86
CA ARG A 194 -2.63 3.25 -8.62
C ARG A 194 -3.78 2.83 -7.73
N ARG A 195 -3.67 1.65 -7.13
CA ARG A 195 -4.63 1.08 -6.18
C ARG A 195 -4.01 1.01 -4.81
N ALA A 196 -4.72 1.49 -3.80
CA ALA A 196 -4.34 1.29 -2.41
C ALA A 196 -4.53 -0.19 -2.01
N CYS A 197 -3.53 -0.73 -1.32
CA CYS A 197 -3.49 -2.08 -0.81
C CYS A 197 -3.00 -2.06 0.63
N CYS A 198 -3.30 -3.12 1.39
CA CYS A 198 -2.73 -3.29 2.72
C CYS A 198 -2.60 -4.77 3.08
N GLU A 199 -1.56 -5.08 3.84
CA GLU A 199 -1.30 -6.42 4.38
C GLU A 199 -0.99 -6.31 5.88
N PRO A 200 -1.38 -7.31 6.69
CA PRO A 200 -1.00 -7.35 8.10
C PRO A 200 0.50 -7.63 8.21
N ILE A 201 1.17 -6.95 9.14
CA ILE A 201 2.59 -7.14 9.44
C ILE A 201 2.80 -7.29 10.94
N THR A 202 3.95 -7.86 11.32
CA THR A 202 4.42 -7.87 12.71
C THR A 202 5.71 -7.07 12.79
N ILE A 203 5.77 -6.15 13.76
CA ILE A 203 6.99 -5.42 14.09
C ILE A 203 7.62 -6.10 15.30
N GLN A 204 8.84 -6.58 15.13
CA GLN A 204 9.60 -7.25 16.18
C GLN A 204 10.08 -6.24 17.24
N SER A 205 10.55 -6.77 18.38
CA SER A 205 11.05 -5.93 19.48
C SER A 205 12.22 -5.02 19.06
N ASP A 206 13.07 -5.45 18.12
CA ASP A 206 14.20 -4.68 17.57
C ASP A 206 13.82 -3.74 16.39
N GLY A 207 12.52 -3.59 16.14
CA GLY A 207 11.97 -2.79 15.04
C GLY A 207 12.01 -3.47 13.66
N SER A 208 12.54 -4.70 13.54
CA SER A 208 12.52 -5.42 12.27
C SER A 208 11.11 -5.88 11.88
N ILE A 209 10.86 -5.95 10.58
CA ILE A 209 9.58 -6.35 9.97
C ILE A 209 9.86 -7.48 8.99
N THR A 210 9.16 -8.60 9.15
CA THR A 210 9.23 -9.72 8.20
C THR A 210 8.52 -9.35 6.91
N GLU A 211 9.13 -9.67 5.77
CA GLU A 211 8.50 -9.48 4.46
C GLU A 211 7.18 -10.25 4.38
N VAL A 212 6.14 -9.58 3.90
CA VAL A 212 4.83 -10.16 3.62
C VAL A 212 4.55 -10.09 2.12
N GLU A 213 3.75 -11.03 1.65
CA GLU A 213 3.38 -11.07 0.24
C GLU A 213 2.21 -10.14 -0.05
N MET A 214 2.19 -9.55 -1.24
CA MET A 214 0.96 -8.98 -1.78
C MET A 214 -0.05 -10.08 -2.08
N THR A 215 -1.27 -9.90 -1.60
CA THR A 215 -2.36 -10.88 -1.71
C THR A 215 -3.62 -10.28 -2.35
N THR A 216 -4.65 -11.09 -2.58
CA THR A 216 -5.91 -10.64 -3.21
C THR A 216 -6.92 -10.12 -2.17
N GLN A 217 -6.88 -10.69 -0.97
CA GLN A 217 -7.72 -10.36 0.18
C GLN A 217 -7.16 -9.21 1.03
N GLY A 218 -5.85 -8.95 0.95
CA GLY A 218 -5.20 -7.94 1.79
C GLY A 218 -5.35 -8.24 3.28
N ALA A 219 -5.69 -7.22 4.06
CA ALA A 219 -5.99 -7.34 5.50
C ALA A 219 -7.26 -8.15 5.86
N GLY A 220 -8.04 -8.62 4.87
CA GLY A 220 -9.24 -9.42 5.09
C GLY A 220 -8.95 -10.91 5.36
N PRO A 221 -9.97 -11.68 5.79
CA PRO A 221 -9.88 -13.13 5.81
C PRO A 221 -9.75 -13.68 4.36
N PRO A 222 -9.41 -14.98 4.19
CA PRO A 222 -9.48 -15.63 2.89
C PRO A 222 -10.80 -15.34 2.16
N LEU A 223 -10.74 -15.17 0.84
CA LEU A 223 -11.91 -14.90 0.02
C LEU A 223 -12.82 -16.11 -0.01
N ASP A 224 -14.10 -15.91 0.26
CA ASP A 224 -15.11 -16.96 0.10
C ASP A 224 -15.25 -17.32 -1.39
N ALA A 225 -15.00 -18.59 -1.74
CA ALA A 225 -15.08 -19.07 -3.12
C ALA A 225 -16.48 -18.89 -3.72
N THR A 226 -17.52 -18.78 -2.90
CA THR A 226 -18.91 -18.58 -3.36
C THR A 226 -19.25 -17.13 -3.70
N SER A 227 -18.39 -16.18 -3.27
CA SER A 227 -18.53 -14.77 -3.63
C SER A 227 -18.10 -14.53 -5.07
N HIS A 228 -18.71 -13.53 -5.72
CA HIS A 228 -18.25 -13.04 -7.02
C HIS A 228 -16.88 -12.38 -6.87
N ILE A 229 -15.82 -13.08 -7.27
CA ILE A 229 -14.43 -12.60 -7.22
C ILE A 229 -14.14 -11.88 -8.52
N ALA A 230 -14.06 -10.55 -8.46
CA ALA A 230 -13.70 -9.73 -9.62
C ALA A 230 -12.26 -10.02 -10.07
N ALA A 231 -12.08 -10.31 -11.36
CA ALA A 231 -10.82 -10.79 -11.91
C ALA A 231 -9.72 -9.70 -11.92
N TYR A 232 -10.10 -8.42 -11.97
CA TYR A 232 -9.14 -7.31 -11.84
C TYR A 232 -8.39 -7.33 -10.49
N ARG A 233 -8.90 -8.07 -9.50
CA ARG A 233 -8.28 -8.16 -8.16
C ARG A 233 -7.05 -9.06 -8.11
N ALA A 234 -6.75 -9.80 -9.19
CA ALA A 234 -5.55 -10.62 -9.30
C ALA A 234 -4.33 -9.91 -8.70
N CYS A 235 -3.61 -10.57 -7.81
CA CYS A 235 -2.44 -10.02 -7.13
C CYS A 235 -1.14 -10.35 -7.87
N THR A 236 -1.19 -11.21 -8.88
CA THR A 236 -0.04 -11.54 -9.71
C THR A 236 -0.49 -11.66 -11.15
N LEU A 237 0.18 -10.94 -12.04
CA LEU A 237 -0.02 -10.98 -13.49
C LEU A 237 1.31 -11.39 -14.13
N PHE A 238 1.28 -12.45 -14.94
CA PHE A 238 2.45 -12.95 -15.65
C PHE A 238 2.26 -12.86 -17.16
N GLY A 239 3.33 -12.55 -17.88
CA GLY A 239 3.30 -12.35 -19.33
C GLY A 239 2.60 -11.05 -19.72
N ASP A 240 1.70 -11.10 -20.71
CA ASP A 240 1.07 -9.90 -21.27
C ASP A 240 -0.20 -9.44 -20.55
N MET A 241 -0.62 -10.21 -19.52
CA MET A 241 -1.78 -9.95 -18.68
C MET A 241 -1.82 -8.51 -18.14
N THR A 242 -3.00 -7.93 -18.17
CA THR A 242 -3.28 -6.62 -17.56
C THR A 242 -4.76 -6.47 -17.23
N THR A 243 -5.12 -5.35 -16.60
CA THR A 243 -6.53 -4.97 -16.42
C THR A 243 -6.93 -3.87 -17.41
N ARG A 244 -8.21 -3.77 -17.73
CA ARG A 244 -8.81 -2.67 -18.50
C ARG A 244 -10.12 -2.26 -17.86
N PHE A 245 -10.44 -0.98 -17.98
CA PHE A 245 -11.73 -0.41 -17.60
C PHE A 245 -12.44 0.09 -18.85
N GLU A 246 -13.63 -0.44 -19.13
CA GLU A 246 -14.43 -0.14 -20.31
C GLU A 246 -15.91 -0.31 -19.93
N ASP A 247 -16.76 0.63 -20.35
CA ASP A 247 -18.22 0.60 -20.13
C ASP A 247 -18.68 0.37 -18.68
N GLY A 248 -17.91 0.90 -17.71
CA GLY A 248 -18.21 0.78 -16.29
C GLY A 248 -17.69 -0.50 -15.63
N ASP A 249 -17.10 -1.41 -16.40
CA ASP A 249 -16.53 -2.66 -15.92
C ASP A 249 -15.02 -2.63 -15.92
N GLU A 250 -14.40 -3.16 -14.86
CA GLU A 250 -12.99 -3.52 -14.88
C GLU A 250 -12.81 -5.03 -14.97
N PHE A 251 -11.90 -5.47 -15.83
CA PHE A 251 -11.69 -6.88 -16.10
C PHE A 251 -10.23 -7.18 -16.44
N LEU A 252 -9.89 -8.46 -16.37
CA LEU A 252 -8.60 -9.01 -16.75
C LEU A 252 -8.58 -9.31 -18.25
N THR A 253 -7.50 -8.99 -18.96
CA THR A 253 -7.38 -9.18 -20.41
C THR A 253 -5.91 -9.22 -20.86
N GLY A 254 -5.68 -9.38 -22.17
CA GLY A 254 -4.35 -9.33 -22.80
C GLY A 254 -3.53 -10.61 -22.65
N GLY A 255 -4.11 -11.67 -22.09
CA GLY A 255 -3.45 -12.95 -21.92
C GLY A 255 -3.23 -13.66 -23.24
N THR A 256 -2.01 -14.20 -23.39
CA THR A 256 -1.61 -15.07 -24.48
C THR A 256 -1.33 -16.48 -23.97
N ALA A 257 -0.95 -17.40 -24.88
CA ALA A 257 -0.65 -18.78 -24.50
C ALA A 257 0.54 -18.84 -23.53
N GLY A 258 0.32 -19.35 -22.33
CA GLY A 258 1.34 -19.44 -21.28
C GLY A 258 1.28 -18.30 -20.26
N ASP A 259 0.31 -17.39 -20.38
CA ASP A 259 0.11 -16.30 -19.42
C ASP A 259 -0.81 -16.73 -18.27
N PHE A 260 -0.70 -16.07 -17.11
CA PHE A 260 -1.60 -16.33 -15.99
C PHE A 260 -1.89 -15.12 -15.12
N ALA A 261 -3.04 -15.19 -14.44
CA ALA A 261 -3.40 -14.30 -13.35
C ALA A 261 -3.62 -15.09 -12.06
N GLY A 262 -2.94 -14.69 -10.99
CA GLY A 262 -2.96 -15.34 -9.68
C GLY A 262 -3.83 -14.59 -8.66
N PHE A 263 -4.55 -15.38 -7.87
CA PHE A 263 -5.39 -14.95 -6.76
C PHE A 263 -4.96 -15.72 -5.52
N LYS A 264 -4.75 -15.01 -4.40
CA LYS A 264 -4.27 -15.63 -3.16
C LYS A 264 -5.39 -15.79 -2.14
N THR A 265 -5.30 -16.89 -1.39
CA THR A 265 -6.16 -17.29 -0.28
C THR A 265 -7.67 -17.29 -0.61
N ILE A 266 -8.11 -18.29 -1.37
CA ILE A 266 -9.53 -18.55 -1.62
C ILE A 266 -9.95 -19.74 -0.77
N SER A 267 -11.00 -19.58 0.03
CA SER A 267 -11.55 -20.58 0.94
C SER A 267 -12.68 -21.35 0.27
N PHE A 268 -12.54 -22.67 0.21
CA PHE A 268 -13.53 -23.60 -0.32
C PHE A 268 -14.13 -24.47 0.79
N MET A 269 -15.43 -24.73 0.69
CA MET A 269 -16.23 -25.47 1.68
C MET A 269 -17.11 -26.53 1.00
N GLY A 270 -16.57 -27.22 0.00
CA GLY A 270 -17.25 -28.30 -0.73
C GLY A 270 -17.81 -27.91 -2.11
N GLN A 271 -17.25 -26.88 -2.76
CA GLN A 271 -17.72 -26.48 -4.09
C GLN A 271 -17.29 -27.48 -5.16
N THR A 272 -18.16 -27.74 -6.13
CA THR A 272 -18.02 -28.75 -7.21
C THR A 272 -18.19 -28.16 -8.60
N CYS A 273 -18.49 -26.86 -8.71
CA CYS A 273 -18.68 -26.17 -9.98
C CYS A 273 -18.13 -24.76 -9.89
N CYS A 274 -17.50 -24.29 -10.97
CA CYS A 274 -17.07 -22.91 -11.13
C CYS A 274 -17.86 -22.25 -12.25
N THR A 275 -18.31 -21.02 -12.03
CA THR A 275 -18.84 -20.13 -13.06
C THR A 275 -17.83 -19.00 -13.30
N VAL A 276 -17.55 -18.71 -14.56
CA VAL A 276 -16.65 -17.64 -14.98
C VAL A 276 -17.40 -16.73 -15.95
N LEU A 277 -17.38 -15.42 -15.71
CA LEU A 277 -17.95 -14.42 -16.60
C LEU A 277 -16.87 -13.92 -17.57
N VAL A 278 -17.01 -14.25 -18.85
CA VAL A 278 -15.97 -14.07 -19.88
C VAL A 278 -16.51 -13.46 -21.17
N LYS A 279 -15.64 -12.84 -21.97
CA LYS A 279 -15.86 -12.50 -23.38
C LYS A 279 -14.61 -12.79 -24.20
N GLY A 280 -14.75 -12.89 -25.52
CA GLY A 280 -13.68 -13.21 -26.46
C GLY A 280 -13.75 -14.64 -27.00
N LYS A 281 -12.61 -15.17 -27.44
CA LYS A 281 -12.49 -16.50 -28.02
C LYS A 281 -11.18 -17.15 -27.64
N GLY A 282 -11.20 -18.40 -27.17
CA GLY A 282 -9.99 -19.13 -26.79
C GLY A 282 -10.24 -20.14 -25.68
N ARG A 283 -9.18 -20.45 -24.92
CA ARG A 283 -9.23 -21.44 -23.82
C ARG A 283 -8.54 -20.94 -22.55
N VAL A 284 -9.23 -21.05 -21.42
CA VAL A 284 -8.69 -20.72 -20.09
C VAL A 284 -8.91 -21.90 -19.14
N SER A 285 -7.93 -22.19 -18.29
CA SER A 285 -8.08 -23.19 -17.23
C SER A 285 -7.85 -22.59 -15.84
N ILE A 286 -8.38 -23.26 -14.83
CA ILE A 286 -8.17 -22.88 -13.43
C ILE A 286 -7.29 -23.94 -12.76
N SER A 287 -6.18 -23.53 -12.16
CA SER A 287 -5.28 -24.37 -11.37
C SER A 287 -5.25 -23.89 -9.92
N LEU A 288 -5.02 -24.80 -8.97
CA LEU A 288 -4.87 -24.48 -7.56
C LEU A 288 -3.40 -24.62 -7.13
N ASP A 289 -3.01 -23.77 -6.18
CA ASP A 289 -1.75 -23.70 -5.43
C ASP A 289 -0.49 -23.37 -6.24
N GLN A 290 -0.40 -23.82 -7.48
CA GLN A 290 0.67 -23.47 -8.41
C GLN A 290 0.14 -23.20 -9.82
N PRO A 291 0.76 -22.29 -10.58
CA PRO A 291 0.42 -22.12 -11.98
C PRO A 291 0.78 -23.38 -12.77
N PHE A 292 -0.03 -23.73 -13.77
CA PHE A 292 0.16 -24.89 -14.66
C PHE A 292 0.12 -26.27 -13.97
N HIS A 293 -0.24 -26.36 -12.69
CA HIS A 293 -0.67 -27.62 -12.10
C HIS A 293 -1.89 -28.19 -12.84
N PRO A 294 -2.18 -29.51 -12.72
CA PRO A 294 -3.36 -30.10 -13.32
C PRO A 294 -4.61 -29.27 -12.99
N PRO A 295 -5.36 -28.79 -14.00
CA PRO A 295 -6.43 -27.84 -13.76
C PRO A 295 -7.61 -28.53 -13.08
N VAL A 296 -8.27 -27.81 -12.16
CA VAL A 296 -9.56 -28.24 -11.59
C VAL A 296 -10.69 -28.13 -12.62
N GLY A 297 -10.48 -27.31 -13.66
CA GLY A 297 -11.31 -27.33 -14.85
C GLY A 297 -10.83 -26.35 -15.92
N THR A 298 -11.46 -26.46 -17.09
CA THR A 298 -11.12 -25.69 -18.29
C THR A 298 -12.41 -25.19 -18.93
N ILE A 299 -12.38 -23.95 -19.40
CA ILE A 299 -13.44 -23.32 -20.18
C ILE A 299 -12.97 -23.04 -21.60
N GLU A 300 -13.80 -23.42 -22.57
CA GLU A 300 -13.71 -22.92 -23.94
C GLU A 300 -14.60 -21.68 -24.05
N VAL A 301 -14.04 -20.60 -24.57
CA VAL A 301 -14.73 -19.32 -24.71
C VAL A 301 -14.97 -19.07 -26.19
N ASN A 302 -16.22 -18.75 -26.54
CA ASN A 302 -16.61 -18.38 -27.89
C ASN A 302 -17.76 -17.37 -27.85
N SER A 303 -17.50 -16.20 -27.29
CA SER A 303 -18.46 -15.10 -27.15
C SER A 303 -17.76 -13.77 -27.34
N GLU A 304 -17.57 -13.35 -28.60
CA GLU A 304 -16.66 -12.27 -28.98
C GLU A 304 -16.93 -10.94 -28.27
N TYR A 305 -18.20 -10.51 -28.21
CA TYR A 305 -18.54 -9.14 -27.76
C TYR A 305 -19.33 -9.06 -26.45
N MET A 306 -19.99 -10.16 -26.04
CA MET A 306 -20.91 -10.15 -24.90
C MET A 306 -20.35 -10.92 -23.71
N TRP A 307 -20.43 -10.33 -22.52
CA TRP A 307 -20.17 -11.05 -21.28
C TRP A 307 -21.09 -12.26 -21.17
N THR A 308 -20.48 -13.44 -21.08
CA THR A 308 -21.19 -14.71 -21.03
C THR A 308 -20.70 -15.51 -19.83
N ALA A 309 -21.63 -15.99 -19.01
CA ALA A 309 -21.32 -16.92 -17.94
C ALA A 309 -21.09 -18.32 -18.55
N THR A 310 -19.89 -18.85 -18.36
CA THR A 310 -19.54 -20.23 -18.69
C THR A 310 -19.21 -21.00 -17.41
N HIS A 311 -19.38 -22.31 -17.42
CA HIS A 311 -19.17 -23.12 -16.21
C HIS A 311 -18.51 -24.47 -16.51
N PHE A 312 -17.80 -24.99 -15.51
CA PHE A 312 -17.31 -26.36 -15.50
C PHE A 312 -17.60 -27.03 -14.16
N SER A 313 -17.71 -28.35 -14.18
CA SER A 313 -17.72 -29.18 -12.96
C SER A 313 -16.29 -29.59 -12.59
N CYS A 314 -16.01 -29.65 -11.31
CA CYS A 314 -14.74 -30.09 -10.74
C CYS A 314 -14.98 -31.09 -9.60
N GLN A 315 -13.90 -31.70 -9.11
CA GLN A 315 -13.94 -32.41 -7.83
C GLN A 315 -14.34 -31.46 -6.71
N GLU A 316 -14.90 -32.00 -5.63
CA GLU A 316 -15.25 -31.23 -4.44
C GLU A 316 -14.00 -30.59 -3.82
N LEU A 317 -14.00 -29.26 -3.68
CA LEU A 317 -12.87 -28.47 -3.20
C LEU A 317 -13.06 -28.06 -1.74
N HIS A 318 -12.00 -28.12 -0.94
CA HIS A 318 -11.99 -27.79 0.49
C HIS A 318 -10.72 -27.05 0.89
N GLY A 319 -10.81 -26.21 1.92
CA GLY A 319 -9.65 -25.53 2.49
C GLY A 319 -9.28 -24.25 1.74
N THR A 320 -8.11 -23.70 2.05
CA THR A 320 -7.65 -22.42 1.49
C THR A 320 -6.56 -22.65 0.46
N HIS A 321 -6.81 -22.19 -0.77
CA HIS A 321 -5.91 -22.38 -1.91
C HIS A 321 -5.56 -21.05 -2.58
N ASN A 322 -4.40 -21.00 -3.23
CA ASN A 322 -4.16 -20.01 -4.26
C ASN A 322 -4.80 -20.49 -5.56
N LEU A 323 -5.30 -19.58 -6.39
CA LEU A 323 -5.96 -19.89 -7.65
C LEU A 323 -5.28 -19.16 -8.80
N TYR A 324 -5.10 -19.86 -9.92
CA TYR A 324 -4.48 -19.31 -11.12
C TYR A 324 -5.39 -19.52 -12.31
N LEU A 325 -5.73 -18.42 -13.00
CA LEU A 325 -6.32 -18.45 -14.34
C LEU A 325 -5.20 -18.57 -15.35
N ILE A 326 -5.15 -19.67 -16.10
CA ILE A 326 -4.12 -19.97 -17.10
C ILE A 326 -4.70 -19.80 -18.50
N PHE A 327 -4.06 -18.96 -19.32
CA PHE A 327 -4.48 -18.67 -20.68
C PHE A 327 -3.72 -19.57 -21.66
N HIS A 328 -4.45 -20.32 -22.48
CA HIS A 328 -3.86 -21.31 -23.40
C HIS A 328 -3.89 -20.85 -24.85
N SER A 329 -4.88 -20.04 -25.24
CA SER A 329 -5.04 -19.56 -26.59
C SER A 329 -6.07 -18.42 -26.67
N GLY A 330 -5.99 -17.66 -27.75
CA GLY A 330 -7.00 -16.67 -28.13
C GLY A 330 -6.91 -15.35 -27.35
N ASP A 331 -7.93 -14.51 -27.52
CA ASP A 331 -8.07 -13.23 -26.81
C ASP A 331 -9.30 -13.36 -25.91
N ILE A 332 -9.06 -13.48 -24.61
CA ILE A 332 -10.10 -13.68 -23.60
C ILE A 332 -9.99 -12.57 -22.56
N SER A 333 -11.15 -12.01 -22.24
CA SER A 333 -11.32 -11.16 -21.09
C SER A 333 -12.14 -11.87 -20.03
N VAL A 334 -11.73 -11.77 -18.77
CA VAL A 334 -12.39 -12.37 -17.62
C VAL A 334 -12.83 -11.24 -16.69
N LYS A 335 -14.11 -11.14 -16.40
CA LYS A 335 -14.67 -10.12 -15.50
C LYS A 335 -14.66 -10.57 -14.06
N GLU A 336 -15.14 -11.79 -13.81
CA GLU A 336 -15.25 -12.37 -12.47
C GLU A 336 -15.43 -13.88 -12.55
N PHE A 337 -15.28 -14.54 -11.41
CA PHE A 337 -15.61 -15.95 -11.22
C PHE A 337 -16.10 -16.21 -9.80
N TYR A 338 -16.84 -17.30 -9.63
CA TYR A 338 -17.28 -17.82 -8.34
C TYR A 338 -17.52 -19.32 -8.43
N PHE A 339 -17.56 -19.98 -7.29
CA PHE A 339 -17.78 -21.41 -7.16
C PHE A 339 -19.11 -21.70 -6.47
N ARG A 340 -19.70 -22.85 -6.77
CA ARG A 340 -20.96 -23.32 -6.20
C ARG A 340 -20.93 -24.83 -6.02
N ASN A 341 -21.91 -25.33 -5.26
CA ASN A 341 -22.17 -26.75 -5.11
C ASN A 341 -23.07 -27.27 -6.23
#